data_AF-F2LIY6-F1
#
_entry.id   AF-F2LIY6-F1
#
_cell.length_a   1.000
_cell.length_b   1.000
_cell.length_c   1.000
_cell.angle_alpha   90.00
_cell.angle_beta   90.00
_cell.angle_gamma   90.00
#
_symmetry.space_group_name_H-M   'P 1'
#
loop_
_entity.id
_entity.type
_entity.pdbx_description
1 polymer ?
#
loop_
_entity_poly.entity_id
_entity_poly.type
_entity_poly.pdbx_seq_one_letter_code
_entity_poly.pdbx_strand_id
1 'polypeptide(L)'
;MGKPRVDGIFLDESSCAGIGSPRHAADEVVLRDVSTGAGVLDLVEWTDAVKSTGYQGWWSCELFCRRQQQQNGFRVAAELRALMTRPIESPRVAQAGAEARPR
;
A
#
# COMPACT_ATOMS: atom_id res chain seq x y z
N MET A 1 8.46 16.35 27.54
CA MET A 1 8.57 16.43 26.07
C MET A 1 7.85 15.21 25.50
N GLY A 2 6.66 15.36 24.91
CA GLY A 2 5.90 14.24 24.35
C GLY A 2 6.54 13.75 23.05
N LYS A 3 6.60 12.43 22.83
CA LYS A 3 7.06 11.87 21.56
C LYS A 3 6.13 12.35 20.43
N PRO A 4 6.67 12.66 19.23
CA PRO A 4 5.84 12.97 18.07
C PRO A 4 4.92 11.78 17.77
N ARG A 5 3.65 12.07 17.46
CA ARG A 5 2.66 11.08 17.03
C ARG A 5 2.53 11.16 15.52
N VAL A 6 2.39 10.01 14.87
CA VAL A 6 2.01 9.94 13.45
C VAL A 6 0.49 10.00 13.40
N ASP A 7 -0.05 11.03 12.74
CA ASP A 7 -1.50 11.22 12.64
C ASP A 7 -2.09 10.61 11.37
N GLY A 8 -1.27 10.39 10.33
CA GLY A 8 -1.71 9.96 8.99
C GLY A 8 -0.67 9.13 8.26
N ILE A 9 -1.14 8.14 7.49
CA ILE A 9 -0.32 7.28 6.64
C ILE A 9 -0.89 7.28 5.21
N PHE A 10 -0.01 7.55 4.24
CA PHE A 10 -0.29 7.39 2.83
C PHE A 10 0.14 6.00 2.35
N LEU A 11 -0.75 5.33 1.64
CA LEU A 11 -0.55 4.03 1.03
C LEU A 11 -0.36 4.22 -0.48
N ASP A 12 0.85 3.93 -0.95
CA ASP A 12 1.24 3.96 -2.36
C ASP A 12 1.95 2.66 -2.72
N GLU A 13 1.53 2.04 -3.81
CA GLU A 13 2.21 0.87 -4.34
C GLU A 13 3.05 1.31 -5.53
N SER A 14 4.35 1.44 -5.31
CA SER A 14 5.32 1.56 -6.39
C SER A 14 5.71 0.16 -6.88
N SER A 15 5.91 -0.02 -8.19
CA SER A 15 6.52 -1.26 -8.68
C SER A 15 7.98 -1.35 -8.22
N CYS A 16 8.30 -2.29 -7.33
CA CYS A 16 9.70 -2.71 -7.15
C CYS A 16 10.19 -3.62 -8.29
N ALA A 17 9.30 -4.00 -9.22
CA ALA A 17 9.67 -4.75 -10.42
C ALA A 17 10.46 -3.86 -11.36
N GLY A 18 11.77 -3.77 -11.13
CA GLY A 18 12.72 -3.30 -12.10
C GLY A 18 12.57 -4.09 -13.40
N ILE A 19 11.89 -3.52 -14.38
CA ILE A 19 12.08 -3.87 -15.79
C ILE A 19 13.15 -2.92 -16.34
N GLY A 20 14.37 -3.14 -15.86
CA GLY A 20 15.55 -3.34 -16.70
C GLY A 20 15.93 -2.27 -17.73
N SER A 21 16.13 -1.01 -17.33
CA SER A 21 17.04 -0.12 -18.05
C SER A 21 17.80 0.79 -17.08
N PRO A 22 19.15 0.83 -17.14
CA PRO A 22 19.96 1.76 -16.34
C PRO A 22 19.58 3.23 -16.52
N ARG A 23 18.82 3.56 -17.57
CA ARG A 23 18.32 4.92 -17.84
C ARG A 23 17.14 5.35 -16.96
N HIS A 24 16.39 4.42 -16.35
CA HIS A 24 15.16 4.75 -15.61
C HIS A 24 15.12 4.19 -14.19
N ALA A 25 16.25 3.68 -13.68
CA ALA A 25 16.34 3.09 -12.33
C ALA A 25 15.99 4.07 -11.19
N ALA A 26 15.83 5.36 -11.47
CA ALA A 26 15.46 6.40 -10.52
C ALA A 26 14.34 7.34 -11.05
N ASP A 27 13.62 6.95 -12.11
CA ASP A 27 12.51 7.77 -12.60
C ASP A 27 11.22 7.41 -11.85
N GLU A 28 10.90 8.21 -10.82
CA GLU A 28 9.69 8.05 -10.01
C GLU A 28 8.41 8.04 -10.86
N VAL A 29 8.40 8.74 -11.98
CA VAL A 29 7.23 8.82 -12.86
C VAL A 29 6.97 7.48 -13.54
N VAL A 30 8.01 6.68 -13.76
CA VAL A 30 7.91 5.32 -14.30
C VAL A 30 7.65 4.30 -13.19
N LEU A 31 8.33 4.44 -12.05
CA LEU A 31 8.28 3.47 -10.94
C LEU A 31 6.96 3.53 -10.13
N ARG A 32 6.27 4.67 -10.14
CA ARG A 32 5.00 4.88 -9.44
C ARG A 32 3.76 4.80 -10.37
N ASP A 33 3.93 4.46 -11.65
CA ASP A 33 2.80 4.26 -12.59
C ASP A 33 2.18 2.87 -12.46
N VAL A 34 1.76 2.52 -11.24
CA VAL A 34 1.13 1.25 -10.91
C VAL A 34 -0.22 1.51 -10.27
N SER A 35 -1.23 0.73 -10.65
CA SER A 35 -2.53 0.82 -10.00
C SER A 35 -2.47 0.26 -8.58
N THR A 36 -3.00 0.99 -7.61
CA THR A 36 -3.08 0.53 -6.22
C THR A 36 -3.81 -0.82 -6.13
N GLY A 37 -3.22 -1.78 -5.43
CA GLY A 37 -3.62 -3.18 -5.34
C GLY A 37 -3.02 -4.10 -6.40
N ALA A 38 -2.29 -3.56 -7.38
CA ALA A 38 -1.62 -4.33 -8.43
C ALA A 38 -0.08 -4.29 -8.29
N GLY A 39 0.43 -3.72 -7.19
CA GLY A 39 1.84 -3.72 -6.85
C GLY A 39 2.33 -5.05 -6.30
N VAL A 40 3.58 -5.05 -5.83
CA VAL A 40 4.23 -6.21 -5.22
C VAL A 40 4.05 -6.28 -3.70
N LEU A 41 3.40 -5.28 -3.10
CA LEU A 41 3.25 -5.16 -1.66
C LEU A 41 2.04 -5.99 -1.20
N ASP A 42 2.22 -6.84 -0.18
CA ASP A 42 1.07 -7.42 0.52
C ASP A 42 0.46 -6.35 1.43
N LEU A 43 -0.58 -5.68 0.92
CA LEU A 43 -1.29 -4.62 1.61
C LEU A 43 -1.83 -5.06 2.98
N VAL A 44 -2.22 -6.32 3.13
CA VAL A 44 -2.77 -6.82 4.40
C VAL A 44 -1.65 -7.02 5.42
N GLU A 45 -0.57 -7.69 5.02
CA GLU A 45 0.60 -7.89 5.91
C GLU A 45 1.18 -6.55 6.37
N TRP A 46 1.34 -5.61 5.43
CA TRP A 46 1.92 -4.31 5.73
C TRP A 46 1.03 -3.47 6.66
N THR A 47 -0.28 -3.42 6.39
CA THR A 47 -1.23 -2.68 7.26
C THR A 47 -1.35 -3.30 8.65
N ASP A 48 -1.31 -4.63 8.77
CA ASP A 48 -1.29 -5.31 10.06
C ASP A 48 -0.02 -5.00 10.85
N ALA A 49 1.15 -4.99 10.19
CA ALA A 49 2.41 -4.61 10.81
C ALA A 49 2.37 -3.16 11.34
N VAL A 50 1.85 -2.21 10.56
CA VAL A 50 1.68 -0.82 10.99
C VAL A 50 0.74 -0.72 12.19
N LYS A 51 -0.42 -1.38 12.16
CA LYS A 51 -1.38 -1.39 13.28
C LYS A 51 -0.76 -1.99 14.57
N SER A 52 0.09 -3.01 14.44
CA SER A 52 0.75 -3.65 15.59
C SER A 52 1.66 -2.71 16.38
N THR A 53 2.08 -1.58 15.79
CA THR A 53 2.83 -0.51 16.48
C THR A 53 1.96 0.33 17.43
N GLY A 54 0.63 0.12 17.42
CA GLY A 54 -0.34 0.94 18.16
C GLY A 54 -0.86 2.14 17.37
N TYR A 55 -0.59 2.21 16.07
CA TYR A 55 -1.07 3.28 15.18
C TYR A 55 -2.60 3.28 15.08
N GLN A 56 -3.21 4.45 15.27
CA GLN A 56 -4.67 4.66 15.28
C GLN A 56 -5.09 5.89 14.44
N GLY A 57 -4.21 6.38 13.58
CA GLY A 57 -4.47 7.55 12.73
C GLY A 57 -5.26 7.21 11.46
N TRP A 58 -5.37 8.19 10.56
CA TRP A 58 -6.10 8.06 9.31
C TRP A 58 -5.23 7.46 8.18
N TRP A 59 -5.91 6.80 7.25
CA TRP A 59 -5.29 6.18 6.07
C TRP A 59 -5.77 6.88 4.81
N SER A 60 -4.87 7.14 3.86
CA SER A 60 -5.22 7.63 2.53
C SER A 60 -4.46 6.87 1.47
N CYS A 61 -5.07 6.69 0.31
CA CYS A 61 -4.34 6.25 -0.89
C CYS A 61 -3.61 7.45 -1.48
N GLU A 62 -2.36 7.29 -1.84
CA GLU A 62 -1.65 8.22 -2.74
C GLU A 62 -1.62 7.58 -4.14
N LEU A 63 -1.91 8.36 -5.19
CA LEU A 63 -2.13 7.82 -6.54
C LEU A 63 -1.31 8.55 -7.61
N PHE A 64 -0.31 7.88 -8.17
CA PHE A 64 0.53 8.39 -9.26
C PHE A 64 0.26 7.73 -10.61
N CYS A 65 -0.59 6.71 -10.65
CA CYS A 65 -0.92 6.01 -11.89
C CYS A 65 -1.60 6.94 -12.90
N ARG A 66 -0.92 7.18 -14.01
CA ARG A 66 -1.36 8.09 -15.08
C ARG A 66 -2.69 7.62 -15.67
N ARG A 67 -2.87 6.31 -15.81
CA ARG A 67 -4.11 5.74 -16.33
C ARG A 67 -5.30 6.11 -15.46
N GLN A 68 -5.19 5.94 -14.15
CA GLN A 68 -6.29 6.22 -13.22
C GLN A 68 -6.58 7.72 -13.10
N GLN A 69 -5.55 8.57 -13.23
CA GLN A 69 -5.73 10.03 -13.28
C GLN A 69 -6.53 10.51 -14.50
N GLN A 70 -6.54 9.75 -15.60
CA GLN A 70 -7.32 10.06 -16.81
C GLN A 70 -8.72 9.42 -16.83
N GLN A 71 -9.07 8.65 -15.80
CA GLN A 71 -10.37 7.98 -15.69
C GLN A 71 -11.39 8.84 -14.93
N ASN A 72 -12.63 8.36 -14.85
CA ASN A 72 -13.67 9.01 -14.05
C ASN A 72 -13.27 8.98 -12.57
N GLY A 73 -13.00 10.16 -12.00
CA GLY A 73 -12.54 10.30 -10.62
C GLY A 73 -13.48 9.70 -9.57
N PHE A 74 -14.80 9.74 -9.77
CA PHE A 74 -15.75 9.13 -8.83
C PHE A 74 -15.63 7.60 -8.82
N ARG A 75 -15.46 7.01 -10.01
CA ARG A 75 -15.29 5.57 -10.15
C ARG A 75 -13.96 5.13 -9.53
N VAL A 76 -12.87 5.83 -9.82
CA VAL A 76 -11.54 5.55 -9.24
C VAL A 76 -11.58 5.67 -7.72
N ALA A 77 -12.20 6.73 -7.18
CA ALA A 77 -12.33 6.90 -5.74
C ALA A 77 -13.13 5.77 -5.08
N ALA A 78 -14.21 5.31 -5.72
CA ALA A 78 -15.01 4.18 -5.21
C ALA A 78 -14.22 2.86 -5.22
N GLU A 79 -13.49 2.58 -6.29
CA GLU A 79 -12.63 1.40 -6.42
C GLU A 79 -11.49 1.42 -5.37
N LEU A 80 -10.82 2.56 -5.19
CA LEU A 80 -9.78 2.74 -4.18
C LEU A 80 -10.32 2.61 -2.75
N ARG A 81 -11.49 3.17 -2.46
CA ARG A 81 -12.15 3.00 -1.16
C ARG A 81 -12.40 1.53 -0.87
N ALA A 82 -13.02 0.81 -1.82
CA ALA A 82 -13.30 -0.62 -1.64
C ALA A 82 -12.03 -1.44 -1.42
N LEU A 83 -10.95 -1.10 -2.15
CA LEU A 83 -9.66 -1.76 -2.03
C LEU A 83 -8.99 -1.52 -0.67
N MET A 84 -9.03 -0.29 -0.16
CA MET A 84 -8.42 0.08 1.13
C MET A 84 -9.22 -0.39 2.34
N THR A 85 -10.55 -0.40 2.26
CA THR A 85 -11.44 -0.85 3.35
C THR A 85 -11.09 -2.28 3.78
N ARG A 86 -10.78 -3.19 2.85
CA ARG A 86 -10.48 -4.59 3.15
C ARG A 86 -9.29 -4.77 4.11
N PRO A 87 -8.06 -4.30 3.82
CA PRO A 87 -6.92 -4.43 4.72
C PRO A 87 -7.03 -3.55 5.98
N ILE A 88 -7.70 -2.39 5.90
CA ILE A 88 -7.83 -1.48 7.06
C ILE A 88 -8.83 -1.99 8.08
N GLU A 89 -9.98 -2.52 7.66
CA GLU A 89 -11.07 -2.89 8.57
C GLU A 89 -11.08 -4.37 8.94
N SER A 90 -10.49 -5.24 8.12
CA SER A 90 -10.43 -6.69 8.42
C SER A 90 -9.04 -7.09 8.94
N PRO A 91 -8.88 -7.34 10.24
CA PRO A 91 -7.66 -7.98 10.73
C PRO A 91 -7.58 -9.40 10.15
N ARG A 92 -6.37 -9.86 9.76
CA ARG A 92 -6.17 -11.29 9.55
C ARG A 92 -6.53 -12.01 10.84
N VAL A 93 -7.51 -12.91 10.79
CA VAL A 93 -7.56 -14.00 11.77
C VAL A 93 -6.26 -14.74 11.56
N ALA A 94 -5.33 -14.60 12.50
CA ALA A 94 -4.05 -15.29 12.46
C ALA A 94 -4.34 -16.77 12.18
N GLN A 95 -3.97 -17.26 11.00
CA GLN A 95 -3.85 -18.69 10.79
C GLN A 95 -2.69 -19.13 11.68
N ALA A 96 -3.04 -19.55 12.89
CA ALA A 96 -2.13 -20.24 13.77
C ALA A 96 -1.67 -21.51 13.04
N GLY A 97 -0.36 -21.63 12.82
CA GLY A 97 0.27 -22.87 12.37
C GLY A 97 0.77 -22.84 10.93
N ALA A 98 1.85 -22.11 10.66
CA ALA A 98 2.82 -22.51 9.64
C ALA A 98 4.17 -22.64 10.32
N GLU A 99 4.46 -23.90 10.65
CA GLU A 99 5.67 -24.46 11.23
C GLU A 99 6.95 -23.75 10.75
N ALA A 100 7.77 -23.32 11.71
CA ALA A 100 9.10 -22.81 11.44
C ALA A 100 9.93 -23.89 10.72
N ARG A 101 10.26 -23.66 9.45
CA ARG A 101 11.18 -24.51 8.70
C ARG A 101 12.55 -24.49 9.41
N PRO A 102 13.10 -25.64 9.84
CA PRO A 102 14.43 -25.67 10.45
C PRO A 102 15.51 -25.35 9.40
N ARG A 103 16.60 -24.77 9.91
CA ARG A 103 17.75 -24.22 9.16
C ARG A 103 18.46 -25.26 8.31
#